data_AF-A0A125RTY2-F1
#
_entry.id   AF-A0A125RTY2-F1
#
_cell.length_a   1.000
_cell.length_b   1.000
_cell.length_c   1.000
_cell.angle_alpha   90.00
_cell.angle_beta   90.00
_cell.angle_gamma   90.00
#
_symmetry.space_group_name_H-M   'P 1'
#
loop_
_entity.id
_entity.type
_entity.pdbx_description
1 polymer ?
#
loop_
_entity_poly.entity_id
_entity_poly.type
_entity_poly.pdbx_seq_one_letter_code
_entity_poly.pdbx_strand_id
1 'polypeptide(L)'
;DPRFFNMSPREALQADPAQRLALLTAYEALEMAGFIPDSSPSTQRDRVGIFYGMTSDDYREINSGQDIDTYFIPGGNRAFTPGRINYYFKFSGPSVSVDTACSSSLAAIHVACNSIWRNDCDTAIAGGVNILTNPDNHAGLDRGHFLSTKGNCNTFDDGADGYCRADGVGTIVLKRLEDAEADKDPIIGIINGAYTNHSAESVSITRPHVGAQAFIFNKLLNEANVDPKDISYIEMHGTGT
;
A
#
# COMPACT_ATOMS: atom_id res chain seq x y z
N ASP A 1 20.30 3.45 -0.44
CA ASP A 1 21.47 3.45 -1.33
C ASP A 1 21.19 4.31 -2.57
N PRO A 2 21.47 5.63 -2.53
CA PRO A 2 21.08 6.51 -3.64
C PRO A 2 21.82 6.18 -4.93
N ARG A 3 23.08 5.72 -4.87
CA ARG A 3 23.86 5.37 -6.06
C ARG A 3 23.31 4.13 -6.75
N PHE A 4 22.91 3.12 -5.99
CA PHE A 4 22.27 1.92 -6.53
C PHE A 4 20.97 2.25 -7.30
N PHE A 5 20.21 3.23 -6.81
CA PHE A 5 18.97 3.69 -7.43
C PHE A 5 19.14 4.87 -8.41
N ASN A 6 20.36 5.16 -8.86
CA ASN A 6 20.69 6.24 -9.81
C ASN A 6 20.22 7.65 -9.36
N MET A 7 20.14 7.89 -8.05
CA MET A 7 19.83 9.21 -7.48
C MET A 7 21.12 9.94 -7.08
N SER A 8 21.21 11.22 -7.44
CA SER A 8 22.28 12.07 -6.91
C SER A 8 22.10 12.31 -5.40
N PRO A 9 23.16 12.63 -4.64
CA PRO A 9 23.01 12.99 -3.23
C PRO A 9 22.03 14.15 -3.00
N ARG A 10 22.01 15.14 -3.91
CA ARG A 10 21.09 16.30 -3.86
C ARG A 10 19.63 15.88 -4.06
N GLU A 11 19.37 14.99 -5.01
CA GLU A 11 18.04 14.43 -5.23
C GLU A 11 17.57 13.58 -4.03
N ALA A 12 18.45 12.72 -3.52
CA ALA A 12 18.12 11.80 -2.44
C ALA A 12 17.73 12.52 -1.13
N LEU A 13 18.27 13.72 -0.88
CA LEU A 13 17.89 14.56 0.26
C LEU A 13 16.49 15.18 0.11
N GLN A 14 16.07 15.44 -1.13
CA GLN A 14 14.75 15.99 -1.45
C GLN A 14 13.69 14.91 -1.62
N ALA A 15 14.10 13.66 -1.88
CA ALA A 15 13.22 12.52 -1.99
C ALA A 15 12.66 12.10 -0.63
N ASP A 16 11.33 12.09 -0.53
CA ASP A 16 10.57 11.61 0.62
C ASP A 16 11.08 10.21 1.02
N PRO A 17 11.39 9.96 2.31
CA PRO A 17 11.72 8.63 2.79
C PRO A 17 10.75 7.55 2.33
N ALA A 18 9.46 7.86 2.19
CA ALA A 18 8.44 6.95 1.69
C ALA A 18 8.75 6.45 0.26
N GLN A 19 9.17 7.35 -0.63
CA GLN A 19 9.57 6.98 -1.99
C GLN A 19 10.84 6.12 -2.00
N ARG A 20 11.82 6.48 -1.15
CA ARG A 20 13.09 5.76 -1.05
C ARG A 20 12.89 4.34 -0.50
N LEU A 21 12.07 4.20 0.53
CA LEU A 21 11.76 2.91 1.15
C LEU A 21 10.88 2.03 0.25
N ALA A 22 9.87 2.60 -0.42
CA ALA A 22 9.06 1.87 -1.40
C ALA A 22 9.91 1.30 -2.55
N LEU A 23 10.91 2.06 -3.02
CA LEU A 23 11.83 1.59 -4.05
C LEU A 23 12.72 0.45 -3.56
N LEU A 24 13.17 0.52 -2.29
CA LEU A 24 13.95 -0.54 -1.65
C LEU A 24 13.11 -1.82 -1.48
N THR A 25 11.92 -1.72 -0.89
CA THR A 25 11.09 -2.90 -0.64
C THR A 25 10.52 -3.50 -1.92
N ALA A 26 10.32 -2.71 -2.98
CA ALA A 26 10.00 -3.23 -4.30
C ALA A 26 11.17 -4.02 -4.91
N TYR A 27 12.40 -3.54 -4.74
CA TYR A 27 13.59 -4.29 -5.15
C TYR A 27 13.70 -5.63 -4.41
N GLU A 28 13.60 -5.60 -3.08
CA GLU A 28 13.66 -6.80 -2.24
C GLU A 28 12.55 -7.80 -2.58
N ALA A 29 11.32 -7.32 -2.79
CA ALA A 29 10.20 -8.18 -3.17
C ALA A 29 10.40 -8.85 -4.55
N LEU A 30 10.96 -8.13 -5.52
CA LEU A 30 11.27 -8.69 -6.83
C LEU A 30 12.40 -9.72 -6.77
N GLU A 31 13.45 -9.47 -5.98
CA GLU A 31 14.50 -10.47 -5.74
C GLU A 31 13.95 -11.72 -5.04
N MET A 32 13.13 -11.56 -4.00
CA MET A 32 12.50 -12.69 -3.31
C MET A 32 11.59 -13.50 -4.23
N ALA A 33 10.91 -12.85 -5.17
CA ALA A 33 10.08 -13.51 -6.18
C ALA A 33 10.91 -14.20 -7.29
N GLY A 34 12.24 -14.01 -7.33
CA GLY A 34 13.06 -14.46 -8.44
C GLY A 34 12.71 -13.77 -9.77
N PHE A 35 12.14 -12.58 -9.71
CA PHE A 35 11.63 -11.88 -10.89
C PHE A 35 12.78 -11.44 -11.80
N ILE A 36 12.81 -11.98 -13.02
CA ILE A 36 13.75 -11.56 -14.06
C ILE A 36 12.95 -10.88 -15.17
N PRO A 37 13.13 -9.56 -15.37
CA PRO A 37 12.44 -8.84 -16.43
C PRO A 37 12.67 -9.46 -17.83
N ASP A 38 11.61 -9.56 -18.63
CA ASP A 38 11.57 -10.11 -19.99
C ASP A 38 11.96 -11.60 -20.13
N SER A 39 12.00 -12.36 -19.03
CA SER A 39 12.33 -13.80 -19.05
C SER A 39 11.17 -14.70 -19.46
N SER A 40 9.93 -14.21 -19.33
CA SER A 40 8.68 -14.91 -19.63
C SER A 40 7.61 -13.93 -20.13
N PRO A 41 6.48 -14.40 -20.69
CA PRO A 41 5.39 -13.52 -21.10
C PRO A 41 4.84 -12.64 -19.97
N SER A 42 4.78 -13.15 -18.73
CA SER A 42 4.21 -12.42 -17.59
C SER A 42 5.17 -11.40 -16.97
N THR A 43 6.45 -11.47 -17.32
CA THR A 43 7.54 -10.61 -16.80
C THR A 43 8.01 -9.58 -17.84
N GLN A 44 7.34 -9.47 -18.99
CA GLN A 44 7.61 -8.44 -19.97
C GLN A 44 7.38 -7.06 -19.35
N ARG A 45 8.30 -6.13 -19.58
CA ARG A 45 8.28 -4.79 -18.93
C ARG A 45 6.99 -3.99 -19.11
N ASP A 46 6.31 -4.16 -20.24
CA ASP A 46 5.03 -3.54 -20.55
C ASP A 46 3.82 -4.22 -19.89
N ARG A 47 4.04 -5.39 -19.28
CA ARG A 47 3.05 -6.18 -18.56
C ARG A 47 3.20 -6.10 -17.04
N VAL A 48 4.05 -5.21 -16.53
CA VAL A 48 4.27 -4.99 -15.08
C VAL A 48 3.65 -3.67 -14.61
N GLY A 49 2.66 -3.74 -13.72
CA GLY A 49 2.00 -2.58 -13.11
C GLY A 49 2.44 -2.32 -11.66
N ILE A 50 2.42 -1.06 -11.22
CA ILE A 50 2.82 -0.61 -9.86
C ILE A 50 1.66 0.11 -9.17
N PHE A 51 1.33 -0.33 -7.95
CA PHE A 51 0.18 0.17 -7.18
C PHE A 51 0.59 0.42 -5.71
N TYR A 52 0.59 1.67 -5.26
CA TYR A 52 1.01 2.00 -3.89
C TYR A 52 -0.04 2.78 -3.14
N GLY A 53 -0.35 2.32 -1.93
CA GLY A 53 -1.19 3.02 -0.97
C GLY A 53 -0.38 4.02 -0.14
N MET A 54 -0.77 5.29 -0.15
CA MET A 54 -0.17 6.32 0.72
C MET A 54 -1.09 7.53 0.90
N THR A 55 -1.19 8.01 2.14
CA THR A 55 -2.15 9.05 2.54
C THR A 55 -1.52 10.40 2.81
N SER A 56 -0.21 10.45 3.04
CA SER A 56 0.46 11.71 3.34
C SER A 56 1.77 11.87 2.59
N ASP A 57 2.20 13.13 2.52
CA ASP A 57 3.42 13.63 1.91
C ASP A 57 4.09 14.63 2.88
N ASP A 58 4.11 14.23 4.16
CA ASP A 58 4.65 14.98 5.32
C ASP A 58 6.02 15.59 5.03
N TYR A 59 6.90 14.84 4.37
CA TYR A 59 8.26 15.28 4.09
C TYR A 59 8.30 16.51 3.20
N ARG A 60 7.37 16.59 2.23
CA ARG A 60 7.22 17.75 1.36
C ARG A 60 6.78 18.98 2.13
N GLU A 61 5.92 18.80 3.13
CA GLU A 61 5.34 19.89 3.91
C GLU A 61 6.36 20.49 4.89
N ILE A 62 7.07 19.63 5.63
CA ILE A 62 7.87 20.07 6.80
C ILE A 62 9.38 20.02 6.57
N ASN A 63 9.87 19.11 5.72
CA ASN A 63 11.31 18.91 5.55
C ASN A 63 11.82 19.63 4.29
N SER A 64 11.45 19.14 3.10
CA SER A 64 11.86 19.81 1.85
C SER A 64 11.12 21.14 1.63
N GLY A 65 10.01 21.38 2.33
CA GLY A 65 9.34 22.68 2.36
C GLY A 65 10.19 23.80 2.96
N GLN A 66 11.24 23.48 3.72
CA GLN A 66 12.16 24.47 4.29
C GLN A 66 13.16 25.04 3.28
N ASP A 67 13.50 24.25 2.24
CA ASP A 67 14.44 24.64 1.19
C ASP A 67 13.99 24.04 -0.16
N ILE A 68 13.11 24.78 -0.84
CA ILE A 68 12.52 24.36 -2.10
C ILE A 68 13.59 24.36 -3.19
N ASP A 69 13.81 23.20 -3.79
CA ASP A 69 14.78 22.99 -4.86
C ASP A 69 14.15 22.29 -6.08
N THR A 70 14.95 22.07 -7.12
CA THR A 70 14.56 21.41 -8.39
C THR A 70 13.90 20.04 -8.17
N TYR A 71 14.24 19.34 -7.09
CA TYR A 71 13.68 18.03 -6.74
C TYR A 71 12.51 18.08 -5.76
N PHE A 72 12.03 19.26 -5.36
CA PHE A 72 10.92 19.41 -4.41
C PHE A 72 9.65 18.67 -4.87
N ILE A 73 9.23 18.89 -6.12
CA ILE A 73 8.02 18.24 -6.65
C ILE A 73 8.24 16.74 -6.90
N PRO A 74 9.29 16.30 -7.65
CA PRO A 74 9.53 14.87 -7.88
C PRO A 74 9.88 14.08 -6.62
N GLY A 75 10.40 14.75 -5.59
CA GLY A 75 10.78 14.14 -4.33
C GLY A 75 9.64 14.04 -3.32
N GLY A 76 8.63 14.93 -3.39
CA GLY A 76 7.53 14.96 -2.42
C GLY A 76 6.16 14.53 -2.93
N ASN A 77 5.89 14.59 -4.24
CA ASN A 77 4.57 14.22 -4.76
C ASN A 77 4.37 12.70 -4.77
N ARG A 78 3.25 12.23 -4.22
CA ARG A 78 2.90 10.81 -4.04
C ARG A 78 2.89 9.99 -5.34
N ALA A 79 2.57 10.61 -6.48
CA ALA A 79 2.61 9.94 -7.79
C ALA A 79 4.00 9.40 -8.16
N PHE A 80 5.07 9.99 -7.60
CA PHE A 80 6.43 9.55 -7.85
C PHE A 80 6.84 8.32 -7.02
N THR A 81 6.05 7.90 -6.02
CA THR A 81 6.30 6.64 -5.30
C THR A 81 6.23 5.42 -6.22
N PRO A 82 5.09 5.12 -6.87
CA PRO A 82 5.05 4.06 -7.89
C PRO A 82 5.86 4.45 -9.13
N GLY A 83 5.83 5.72 -9.56
CA GLY A 83 6.50 6.18 -10.77
C GLY A 83 8.02 5.99 -10.76
N ARG A 84 8.69 6.11 -9.61
CA ARG A 84 10.14 5.83 -9.48
C ARG A 84 10.45 4.35 -9.61
N ILE A 85 9.56 3.48 -9.14
CA ILE A 85 9.70 2.02 -9.31
C ILE A 85 9.58 1.69 -10.80
N ASN A 86 8.55 2.19 -11.49
CA ASN A 86 8.43 2.08 -12.95
C ASN A 86 9.69 2.57 -13.66
N TYR A 87 10.16 3.78 -13.33
CA TYR A 87 11.30 4.41 -13.97
C TYR A 87 12.61 3.64 -13.75
N TYR A 88 12.84 3.12 -12.55
CA TYR A 88 14.07 2.41 -12.20
C TYR A 88 14.14 1.07 -12.95
N PHE A 89 13.10 0.25 -12.85
CA PHE A 89 13.07 -1.09 -13.45
C PHE A 89 12.70 -1.11 -14.95
N LYS A 90 12.29 0.04 -15.49
CA LYS A 90 11.80 0.23 -16.87
C LYS A 90 10.46 -0.48 -17.13
N PHE A 91 9.59 -0.54 -16.13
CA PHE A 91 8.24 -1.07 -16.29
C PHE A 91 7.31 -0.01 -16.89
N SER A 92 6.58 -0.36 -17.94
CA SER A 92 5.69 0.55 -18.67
C SER A 92 4.20 0.22 -18.54
N GLY A 93 3.84 -0.69 -17.62
CA GLY A 93 2.44 -0.90 -17.23
C GLY A 93 1.89 0.22 -16.33
N PRO A 94 0.68 0.04 -15.76
CA PRO A 94 0.04 1.04 -14.90
C PRO A 94 0.93 1.51 -13.74
N SER A 95 0.78 2.78 -13.34
CA SER A 95 1.48 3.38 -12.20
C SER A 95 0.50 4.20 -11.39
N VAL A 96 0.03 3.67 -10.25
CA VAL A 96 -1.08 4.24 -9.50
C VAL A 96 -0.72 4.45 -8.04
N SER A 97 -0.90 5.68 -7.56
CA SER A 97 -0.93 5.99 -6.12
C SER A 97 -2.39 6.01 -5.67
N VAL A 98 -2.69 5.31 -4.58
CA VAL A 98 -4.04 5.19 -4.01
C VAL A 98 -4.06 5.85 -2.64
N ASP A 99 -5.05 6.71 -2.40
CA ASP A 99 -5.31 7.29 -1.08
C ASP A 99 -6.77 7.05 -0.69
N THR A 100 -6.96 6.15 0.26
CA THR A 100 -8.23 5.88 0.93
C THR A 100 -8.03 5.93 2.45
N ALA A 101 -7.13 6.79 2.93
CA ALA A 101 -6.69 6.85 4.32
C ALA A 101 -6.14 5.50 4.83
N CYS A 102 -6.63 5.02 5.97
CA CYS A 102 -6.11 3.83 6.67
C CYS A 102 -6.19 2.53 5.85
N SER A 103 -7.00 2.49 4.78
CA SER A 103 -7.16 1.31 3.92
C SER A 103 -6.35 1.39 2.61
N SER A 104 -5.52 2.42 2.42
CA SER A 104 -4.86 2.72 1.14
C SER A 104 -4.07 1.54 0.56
N SER A 105 -3.37 0.76 1.38
CA SER A 105 -2.59 -0.40 0.92
C SER A 105 -3.49 -1.54 0.43
N LEU A 106 -4.55 -1.88 1.16
CA LEU A 106 -5.53 -2.88 0.72
C LEU A 106 -6.31 -2.40 -0.51
N ALA A 107 -6.61 -1.11 -0.61
CA ALA A 107 -7.21 -0.53 -1.80
C ALA A 107 -6.26 -0.62 -3.01
N ALA A 108 -4.95 -0.36 -2.83
CA ALA A 108 -3.95 -0.55 -3.87
C ALA A 108 -3.85 -2.01 -4.32
N ILE A 109 -3.89 -2.98 -3.39
CA ILE A 109 -3.94 -4.41 -3.71
C ILE A 109 -5.22 -4.76 -4.48
N HIS A 110 -6.37 -4.23 -4.08
CA HIS A 110 -7.62 -4.44 -4.80
C HIS A 110 -7.56 -3.92 -6.25
N VAL A 111 -6.97 -2.73 -6.47
CA VAL A 111 -6.76 -2.19 -7.82
C VAL A 111 -5.80 -3.09 -8.61
N ALA A 112 -4.71 -3.55 -8.00
CA ALA A 112 -3.75 -4.46 -8.63
C ALA A 112 -4.39 -5.79 -9.06
N CYS A 113 -5.17 -6.44 -8.17
CA CYS A 113 -5.91 -7.66 -8.49
C CYS A 113 -6.86 -7.45 -9.67
N ASN A 114 -7.61 -6.34 -9.68
CA ASN A 114 -8.49 -6.02 -10.79
C ASN A 114 -7.74 -5.80 -12.12
N SER A 115 -6.58 -5.13 -12.09
CA SER A 115 -5.75 -4.95 -13.29
C SER A 115 -5.22 -6.29 -13.82
N ILE A 116 -4.86 -7.22 -12.95
CA ILE A 116 -4.47 -8.59 -13.34
C ILE A 116 -5.66 -9.35 -13.93
N TRP A 117 -6.83 -9.35 -13.27
CA TRP A 117 -8.03 -10.04 -13.75
C TRP A 117 -8.57 -9.49 -15.07
N ARG A 118 -8.33 -8.20 -15.35
CA ARG A 118 -8.70 -7.55 -16.62
C ARG A 118 -7.62 -7.63 -17.69
N ASN A 119 -6.47 -8.24 -17.39
CA ASN A 119 -5.30 -8.32 -18.27
C ASN A 119 -4.68 -6.96 -18.65
N ASP A 120 -4.88 -5.92 -17.83
CA ASP A 120 -4.19 -4.63 -17.98
C ASP A 120 -2.68 -4.79 -17.69
N CYS A 121 -2.32 -5.76 -16.84
CA CYS A 121 -0.97 -6.23 -16.55
C CYS A 121 -1.01 -7.73 -16.19
N ASP A 122 0.14 -8.41 -16.26
CA ASP A 122 0.26 -9.82 -15.88
C ASP A 122 0.98 -10.00 -14.53
N THR A 123 1.93 -9.10 -14.24
CA THR A 123 2.55 -8.96 -12.92
C THR A 123 2.19 -7.59 -12.33
N ALA A 124 1.85 -7.55 -11.05
CA ALA A 124 1.66 -6.30 -10.32
C ALA A 124 2.55 -6.24 -9.07
N ILE A 125 3.20 -5.11 -8.85
CA ILE A 125 3.89 -4.78 -7.62
C ILE A 125 2.95 -3.88 -6.81
N ALA A 126 2.42 -4.41 -5.72
CA ALA A 126 1.45 -3.71 -4.88
C ALA A 126 2.02 -3.49 -3.48
N GLY A 127 1.69 -2.37 -2.84
CA GLY A 127 2.21 -2.08 -1.52
C GLY A 127 1.59 -0.88 -0.84
N GLY A 128 2.17 -0.51 0.29
CA GLY A 128 1.82 0.70 1.00
C GLY A 128 2.98 1.26 1.80
N VAL A 129 2.94 2.55 2.04
CA VAL A 129 3.97 3.24 2.81
C VAL A 129 3.36 4.36 3.66
N ASN A 130 3.84 4.45 4.90
CA ASN A 130 3.50 5.51 5.84
C ASN A 130 4.77 5.92 6.58
N ILE A 131 5.18 7.19 6.43
CA ILE A 131 6.32 7.78 7.15
C ILE A 131 5.88 9.11 7.74
N LEU A 132 6.04 9.25 9.05
CA LEU A 132 5.53 10.37 9.82
C LEU A 132 6.63 11.39 10.09
N THR A 133 6.57 12.54 9.43
CA THR A 133 7.53 13.63 9.67
C THR A 133 6.85 14.96 10.03
N ASN A 134 5.52 15.07 9.86
CA ASN A 134 4.78 16.27 10.19
C ASN A 134 4.08 16.15 11.56
N PRO A 135 4.50 16.94 12.57
CA PRO A 135 3.85 16.93 13.90
C PRO A 135 2.41 17.45 13.86
N ASP A 136 2.04 18.29 12.89
CA ASP A 136 0.69 18.87 12.80
C ASP A 136 -0.36 17.79 12.50
N ASN A 137 0.01 16.78 11.71
CA ASN A 137 -0.86 15.62 11.47
C ASN A 137 -1.13 14.85 12.78
N HIS A 138 -0.12 14.72 13.65
CA HIS A 138 -0.30 14.10 14.96
C HIS A 138 -1.19 14.96 15.87
N ALA A 139 -0.94 16.28 15.92
CA ALA A 139 -1.74 17.21 16.72
C ALA A 139 -3.20 17.28 16.25
N GLY A 140 -3.44 17.22 14.93
CA GLY A 140 -4.78 17.16 14.36
C GLY A 140 -5.54 15.89 14.75
N LEU A 141 -4.87 14.74 14.69
CA LEU A 141 -5.44 13.45 15.09
C LEU A 141 -5.74 13.38 16.60
N ASP A 142 -4.87 13.95 17.44
CA ASP A 142 -5.09 14.09 18.88
C ASP A 142 -6.32 14.96 19.17
N ARG A 143 -6.41 16.14 18.55
CA ARG A 143 -7.60 17.02 18.67
C ARG A 143 -8.88 16.40 18.12
N GLY A 144 -8.76 15.44 17.21
CA GLY A 144 -9.87 14.64 16.71
C GLY A 144 -10.24 13.45 17.60
N HIS A 145 -9.53 13.24 18.71
CA HIS A 145 -9.69 12.10 19.62
C HIS A 145 -9.50 10.73 18.95
N PHE A 146 -8.61 10.66 17.96
CA PHE A 146 -8.28 9.41 17.28
C PHE A 146 -7.18 8.61 17.99
N LEU A 147 -6.31 9.29 18.75
CA LEU A 147 -5.10 8.72 19.31
C LEU A 147 -5.30 8.25 20.74
N SER A 148 -4.66 7.13 21.09
CA SER A 148 -4.60 6.66 22.48
C SER A 148 -3.76 7.60 23.34
N THR A 149 -4.21 7.87 24.56
CA THR A 149 -3.44 8.59 25.57
C THR A 149 -2.48 7.68 26.35
N LYS A 150 -2.59 6.36 26.16
CA LYS A 150 -1.89 5.31 26.92
C LYS A 150 -0.71 4.71 26.15
N GLY A 151 -0.57 5.00 24.86
CA GLY A 151 0.49 4.46 24.02
C GLY A 151 -0.07 3.63 22.86
N ASN A 152 0.17 2.32 22.87
CA ASN A 152 -0.13 1.42 21.74
C ASN A 152 -1.63 1.15 21.54
N CYS A 153 -1.99 0.57 20.39
CA CYS A 153 -3.36 0.08 20.13
C CYS A 153 -3.72 -1.08 21.07
N ASN A 154 -4.69 -0.88 21.95
CA ASN A 154 -5.17 -1.92 22.87
C ASN A 154 -6.38 -2.67 22.28
N THR A 155 -6.17 -3.36 21.17
CA THR A 155 -7.25 -4.04 20.42
C THR A 155 -7.96 -5.08 21.29
N PHE A 156 -9.30 -4.99 21.35
CA PHE A 156 -10.19 -5.84 22.16
C PHE A 156 -10.09 -5.66 23.69
N ASP A 157 -9.34 -4.66 24.17
CA ASP A 157 -9.29 -4.31 25.59
C ASP A 157 -10.47 -3.41 26.00
N ASP A 158 -11.02 -3.60 27.21
CA ASP A 158 -12.11 -2.77 27.76
C ASP A 158 -11.68 -1.30 27.97
N GLY A 159 -10.38 -1.08 28.18
CA GLY A 159 -9.78 0.23 28.36
C GLY A 159 -9.22 0.86 27.09
N ALA A 160 -9.53 0.34 25.90
CA ALA A 160 -9.05 0.88 24.63
C ALA A 160 -9.61 2.30 24.39
N ASP A 161 -8.73 3.24 24.03
CA ASP A 161 -9.03 4.68 23.99
C ASP A 161 -8.56 5.37 22.69
N GLY A 162 -8.17 4.61 21.67
CA GLY A 162 -7.63 5.14 20.41
C GLY A 162 -6.49 4.29 19.87
N TYR A 163 -5.95 4.72 18.72
CA TYR A 163 -4.84 4.04 18.07
C TYR A 163 -3.50 4.76 18.31
N CYS A 164 -2.40 4.05 18.08
CA CYS A 164 -1.04 4.61 18.04
C CYS A 164 -0.57 4.72 16.59
N ARG A 165 -0.02 5.88 16.19
CA ARG A 165 0.55 6.03 14.85
C ARG A 165 1.89 5.29 14.77
N ALA A 166 2.20 4.70 13.61
CA ALA A 166 3.47 4.02 13.37
C ALA A 166 3.93 4.20 11.93
N ASP A 167 5.24 4.12 11.72
CA ASP A 167 5.83 4.05 10.39
C ASP A 167 5.77 2.61 9.86
N GLY A 168 5.66 2.46 8.54
CA GLY A 168 5.67 1.15 7.91
C GLY A 168 5.75 1.21 6.39
N VAL A 169 6.40 0.22 5.81
CA VAL A 169 6.45 0.01 4.36
C VAL A 169 6.33 -1.49 4.08
N GLY A 170 5.57 -1.85 3.04
CA GLY A 170 5.43 -3.23 2.63
C GLY A 170 5.10 -3.34 1.15
N THR A 171 5.66 -4.36 0.50
CA THR A 171 5.50 -4.61 -0.94
C THR A 171 5.32 -6.09 -1.20
N ILE A 172 4.38 -6.42 -2.09
CA ILE A 172 4.12 -7.77 -2.58
C ILE A 172 4.14 -7.79 -4.11
N VAL A 173 4.52 -8.94 -4.67
CA VAL A 173 4.44 -9.22 -6.11
C VAL A 173 3.26 -10.15 -6.34
N LEU A 174 2.40 -9.80 -7.28
CA LEU A 174 1.16 -10.51 -7.60
C LEU A 174 1.17 -10.92 -9.07
N LYS A 175 0.72 -12.13 -9.35
CA LYS A 175 0.48 -12.69 -10.69
C LYS A 175 -0.80 -13.51 -10.69
N ARG A 176 -1.33 -13.84 -11.87
CA ARG A 176 -2.30 -14.94 -11.97
C ARG A 176 -1.62 -16.23 -11.51
N LEU A 177 -2.36 -17.09 -10.82
CA LEU A 177 -1.83 -18.35 -10.29
C LEU A 177 -1.19 -19.20 -11.40
N GLU A 178 -1.86 -19.31 -12.54
CA GLU A 178 -1.38 -20.05 -13.71
C GLU A 178 -0.04 -19.52 -14.25
N ASP A 179 0.18 -18.19 -14.25
CA ASP A 179 1.43 -17.58 -14.69
C ASP A 179 2.56 -17.79 -13.67
N ALA A 180 2.23 -17.76 -12.38
CA ALA A 180 3.19 -18.06 -11.32
C ALA A 180 3.64 -19.52 -11.37
N GLU A 181 2.71 -20.45 -11.61
CA GLU A 181 3.01 -21.88 -11.80
C GLU A 181 3.83 -22.13 -13.08
N ALA A 182 3.48 -21.47 -14.18
CA ALA A 182 4.20 -21.59 -15.46
C ALA A 182 5.65 -21.10 -15.35
N ASP A 183 5.87 -19.99 -14.66
CA ASP A 183 7.20 -19.41 -14.46
C ASP A 183 7.97 -20.07 -13.30
N LYS A 184 7.32 -20.96 -12.53
CA LYS A 184 7.86 -21.64 -11.35
C LYS A 184 8.27 -20.68 -10.24
N ASP A 185 7.48 -19.63 -10.07
CA ASP A 185 7.68 -18.64 -9.03
C ASP A 185 7.41 -19.23 -7.64
N PRO A 186 8.05 -18.68 -6.58
CA PRO A 186 7.66 -19.00 -5.21
C PRO A 186 6.26 -18.42 -4.89
N ILE A 187 5.33 -19.29 -4.51
CA ILE A 187 3.96 -18.89 -4.13
C ILE A 187 3.82 -18.94 -2.60
N ILE A 188 3.70 -17.77 -1.97
CA ILE A 188 3.53 -17.64 -0.52
C ILE A 188 2.06 -17.68 -0.06
N GLY A 189 1.12 -17.48 -0.98
CA GLY A 189 -0.31 -17.43 -0.70
C GLY A 189 -1.12 -17.07 -1.96
N ILE A 190 -2.44 -17.19 -1.86
CA ILE A 190 -3.39 -16.92 -2.95
C ILE A 190 -4.41 -15.89 -2.46
N ILE A 191 -4.68 -14.86 -3.27
CA ILE A 191 -5.76 -13.91 -3.03
C ILE A 191 -7.00 -14.40 -3.79
N ASN A 192 -7.94 -15.02 -3.07
CA ASN A 192 -9.18 -15.53 -3.66
C ASN A 192 -10.20 -14.44 -3.99
N GLY A 193 -10.07 -13.27 -3.36
CA GLY A 193 -10.98 -12.14 -3.59
C GLY A 193 -10.49 -10.88 -2.90
N ALA A 194 -10.82 -9.73 -3.48
CA ALA A 194 -10.55 -8.41 -2.93
C ALA A 194 -11.73 -7.49 -3.23
N TYR A 195 -12.21 -6.73 -2.25
CA TYR A 195 -13.39 -5.90 -2.41
C TYR A 195 -13.32 -4.64 -1.53
N THR A 196 -13.96 -3.56 -2.00
CA THR A 196 -14.09 -2.30 -1.27
C THR A 196 -15.52 -1.78 -1.33
N ASN A 197 -15.98 -1.13 -0.27
CA ASN A 197 -17.21 -0.35 -0.25
C ASN A 197 -17.03 0.90 0.63
N HIS A 198 -18.11 1.64 0.89
CA HIS A 198 -18.09 2.82 1.75
C HIS A 198 -19.14 2.71 2.86
N SER A 199 -18.79 3.19 4.06
CA SER A 199 -19.71 3.28 5.21
C SER A 199 -20.67 4.48 5.07
N ALA A 200 -21.46 4.52 3.99
CA ALA A 200 -22.34 5.65 3.66
C ALA A 200 -23.46 5.89 4.69
N GLU A 201 -23.94 4.83 5.34
CA GLU A 201 -25.00 4.88 6.36
C GLU A 201 -24.46 5.17 7.78
N SER A 202 -23.21 5.63 7.89
CA SER A 202 -22.63 5.95 9.19
C SER A 202 -23.20 7.22 9.80
N VAL A 203 -23.27 7.26 11.13
CA VAL A 203 -23.73 8.43 11.91
C VAL A 203 -22.76 9.63 11.87
N SER A 204 -21.51 9.40 11.46
CA SER A 204 -20.50 10.44 11.27
C SER A 204 -19.52 10.01 10.19
N ILE A 205 -18.96 10.97 9.45
CA ILE A 205 -17.96 10.73 8.38
C ILE A 205 -16.74 9.92 8.86
N THR A 206 -16.42 9.97 10.15
CA THR A 206 -15.27 9.27 10.75
C THR A 206 -15.62 7.98 11.47
N ARG A 207 -16.91 7.69 11.71
CA ARG A 207 -17.30 6.45 12.39
C ARG A 207 -17.49 5.31 11.37
N PRO A 208 -17.04 4.09 11.66
CA PRO A 208 -17.30 2.94 10.79
C PRO A 208 -18.77 2.49 10.88
N HIS A 209 -19.23 1.75 9.88
CA HIS A 209 -20.58 1.17 9.86
C HIS A 209 -20.54 -0.36 9.80
N VAL A 210 -21.05 -1.03 10.83
CA VAL A 210 -21.02 -2.50 10.98
C VAL A 210 -21.71 -3.20 9.81
N GLY A 211 -22.86 -2.69 9.34
CA GLY A 211 -23.57 -3.29 8.21
C GLY A 211 -22.77 -3.23 6.90
N ALA A 212 -21.95 -2.19 6.71
CA ALA A 212 -21.10 -2.06 5.52
C ALA A 212 -19.93 -3.04 5.57
N GLN A 213 -19.34 -3.25 6.74
CA GLN A 213 -18.28 -4.24 6.96
C GLN A 213 -18.81 -5.67 6.79
N ALA A 214 -19.96 -5.99 7.39
CA ALA A 214 -20.60 -7.30 7.24
C ALA A 214 -20.94 -7.60 5.78
N PHE A 215 -21.33 -6.59 4.99
CA PHE A 215 -21.54 -6.76 3.56
C PHE A 215 -20.26 -7.16 2.82
N ILE A 216 -19.11 -6.54 3.12
CA ILE A 216 -17.82 -6.91 2.51
C ILE A 216 -17.53 -8.39 2.77
N PHE A 217 -17.65 -8.84 4.02
CA PHE A 217 -17.36 -10.23 4.38
C PHE A 217 -18.26 -11.22 3.65
N ASN A 218 -19.58 -10.99 3.69
CA ASN A 218 -20.54 -11.84 2.98
C ASN A 218 -20.29 -11.87 1.48
N LYS A 219 -19.99 -10.71 0.88
CA LYS A 219 -19.71 -10.63 -0.56
C LYS A 219 -18.46 -11.44 -0.92
N LEU A 220 -17.36 -11.24 -0.21
CA LEU A 220 -16.09 -11.94 -0.48
C LEU A 220 -16.22 -13.46 -0.30
N LEU A 221 -16.87 -13.91 0.78
CA LEU A 221 -17.10 -15.33 1.02
C LEU A 221 -17.95 -15.97 -0.09
N ASN A 222 -19.00 -15.28 -0.53
CA ASN A 222 -19.85 -15.74 -1.63
C ASN A 222 -19.10 -15.76 -2.98
N GLU A 223 -18.34 -14.71 -3.31
CA GLU A 223 -17.57 -14.63 -4.56
C GLU A 223 -16.43 -15.65 -4.61
N ALA A 224 -15.77 -15.89 -3.48
CA ALA A 224 -14.73 -16.90 -3.36
C ALA A 224 -15.27 -18.33 -3.18
N ASN A 225 -16.59 -18.49 -3.01
CA ASN A 225 -17.25 -19.76 -2.67
C ASN A 225 -16.59 -20.47 -1.47
N VAL A 226 -16.36 -19.72 -0.39
CA VAL A 226 -15.73 -20.20 0.86
C VAL A 226 -16.79 -20.27 1.97
N ASP A 227 -16.92 -21.41 2.65
CA ASP A 227 -17.75 -21.51 3.85
C ASP A 227 -17.07 -20.70 4.98
N PRO A 228 -17.79 -19.82 5.70
CA PRO A 228 -17.25 -19.13 6.87
C PRO A 228 -16.53 -20.05 7.88
N LYS A 229 -16.94 -21.32 7.97
CA LYS A 229 -16.33 -22.33 8.85
C LYS A 229 -14.93 -22.77 8.40
N ASP A 230 -14.56 -22.53 7.15
CA ASP A 230 -13.24 -22.83 6.62
C ASP A 230 -12.22 -21.72 6.95
N ILE A 231 -12.68 -20.58 7.48
CA ILE A 231 -11.80 -19.47 7.89
C ILE A 231 -11.21 -19.77 9.27
N SER A 232 -9.90 -20.00 9.30
CA SER A 232 -9.17 -20.28 10.55
C SER A 232 -8.59 -19.03 11.22
N TYR A 233 -8.49 -17.91 10.51
CA TYR A 233 -7.86 -16.68 11.01
C TYR A 233 -8.46 -15.43 10.36
N ILE A 234 -8.55 -14.36 11.15
CA ILE A 234 -8.98 -13.03 10.68
C ILE A 234 -8.01 -11.99 11.24
N GLU A 235 -7.25 -11.35 10.37
CA GLU A 235 -6.51 -10.12 10.70
C GLU A 235 -7.49 -8.95 10.69
N MET A 236 -7.96 -8.52 11.87
CA MET A 236 -8.92 -7.41 11.99
C MET A 236 -8.22 -6.05 11.92
N HIS A 237 -8.94 -5.02 11.44
CA HIS A 237 -8.41 -3.65 11.41
C HIS A 237 -7.99 -3.15 12.82
N GLY A 238 -8.80 -3.47 13.83
CA GLY A 238 -8.34 -3.53 15.22
C GLY A 238 -7.68 -2.28 15.80
N THR A 239 -8.23 -1.09 15.58
CA THR A 239 -7.61 0.19 15.98
C THR A 239 -7.58 0.47 17.50
N GLY A 240 -8.12 -0.41 18.34
CA GLY A 240 -8.15 -0.19 19.80
C GLY A 240 -9.15 0.91 20.21
N THR A 241 -10.38 0.84 19.69
CA THR A 241 -11.46 1.82 19.89
C THR A 241 -12.78 1.15 20.19
#